data_AF-A0A540UX08-F1
#
_entry.id   AF-A0A540UX08-F1
#
_cell.length_a   1.000
_cell.length_b   1.000
_cell.length_c   1.000
_cell.angle_alpha   90.00
_cell.angle_beta   90.00
_cell.angle_gamma   90.00
#
_symmetry.space_group_name_H-M   'P 1'
#
loop_
_entity.id
_entity.type
_entity.pdbx_description
1 polymer ?
#
loop_
_entity_poly.entity_id
_entity_poly.type
_entity_poly.pdbx_seq_one_letter_code
_entity_poly.pdbx_strand_id
1 'polypeptide(L)' 'MPDAVVPLYHQIYVVLRQQILEGKFGDGPMPGEIELARQFGASRVTMRRVFDYLVKEGLVRRHRGMGTFVV' A
#
# COMPACT_ATOMS: atom_id res chain seq x y z
N MET A 1 -12.50 17.35 -23.08
CA MET A 1 -12.31 16.98 -21.66
C MET A 1 -11.55 15.67 -21.65
N PRO A 2 -10.24 15.60 -21.34
CA PRO A 2 -9.60 14.29 -21.24
C PRO A 2 -9.99 13.69 -19.89
N ASP A 3 -10.61 12.51 -19.93
CA ASP A 3 -10.76 11.61 -18.80
C ASP A 3 -9.37 11.42 -18.17
N ALA A 4 -9.11 12.10 -17.06
CA ALA A 4 -7.88 11.93 -16.31
C ALA A 4 -7.92 10.56 -15.66
N VAL A 5 -7.55 9.52 -16.41
CA VAL A 5 -7.44 8.16 -15.91
C VAL A 5 -6.40 8.17 -14.79
N VAL A 6 -6.89 8.18 -13.55
CA VAL A 6 -6.04 8.17 -12.37
C VAL A 6 -5.15 6.92 -12.46
N PRO A 7 -3.82 7.05 -12.37
CA PRO A 7 -2.94 5.90 -12.48
C PRO A 7 -3.30 4.81 -11.47
N LEU A 8 -3.22 3.53 -11.87
CA LEU A 8 -3.58 2.39 -11.02
C LEU A 8 -2.88 2.42 -9.65
N TYR A 9 -1.59 2.81 -9.62
CA TYR A 9 -0.86 2.93 -8.36
C TYR A 9 -1.49 3.95 -7.41
N HIS A 10 -2.03 5.05 -7.93
CA HIS A 10 -2.64 6.11 -7.13
C HIS A 10 -3.98 5.64 -6.57
N GLN A 11 -4.78 4.93 -7.37
CA GLN A 11 -6.03 4.33 -6.90
C GLN A 11 -5.77 3.34 -5.76
N ILE A 12 -4.80 2.44 -5.92
CA ILE A 12 -4.41 1.46 -4.89
C ILE A 12 -3.91 2.19 -3.65
N TYR A 13 -3.06 3.21 -3.80
CA TYR A 13 -2.54 3.99 -2.70
C TYR A 13 -3.66 4.66 -1.89
N VAL A 14 -4.64 5.30 -2.54
CA VAL A 14 -5.78 5.93 -1.84
C VAL A 14 -6.57 4.90 -1.04
N VAL A 15 -6.86 3.74 -1.64
CA VAL A 15 -7.59 2.66 -0.97
C VAL A 15 -6.78 2.10 0.20
N LEU A 16 -5.50 1.79 0.00
CA LEU A 16 -4.63 1.20 1.01
C LEU A 16 -4.42 2.17 2.18
N ARG A 17 -4.21 3.46 1.90
CA ARG A 17 -4.13 4.52 2.89
C ARG A 17 -5.39 4.61 3.73
N GLN A 18 -6.57 4.60 3.12
CA GLN A 18 -7.83 4.61 3.87
C GLN A 18 -7.95 3.39 4.78
N GLN A 19 -7.64 2.19 4.29
CA GLN A 19 -7.66 0.99 5.12
C GLN A 19 -6.68 1.04 6.30
N ILE A 20 -5.51 1.65 6.11
CA ILE A 20 -4.54 1.90 7.19
C ILE A 20 -5.13 2.86 8.23
N LEU A 21 -5.71 3.98 7.79
CA LEU A 21 -6.33 4.98 8.67
C LEU A 21 -7.57 4.43 9.40
N GLU A 22 -8.30 3.51 8.78
CA GLU A 22 -9.41 2.78 9.40
C GLU A 22 -8.94 1.69 10.39
N GLY A 23 -7.64 1.43 10.49
CA GLY A 23 -7.09 0.40 11.38
C GLY A 23 -7.35 -1.03 10.90
N LYS A 24 -7.67 -1.25 9.61
CA LYS A 24 -7.98 -2.60 9.07
C LYS A 24 -6.81 -3.59 9.15
N PHE A 25 -5.58 -3.09 9.21
CA PHE A 25 -4.38 -3.92 9.34
C PHE A 25 -4.02 -4.24 10.80
N GLY A 26 -4.71 -3.64 11.78
CA GLY A 26 -4.49 -3.85 13.20
C GLY A 26 -3.04 -3.62 13.64
N ASP A 27 -2.67 -4.19 14.79
CA ASP A 27 -1.29 -4.17 15.31
C ASP A 27 -0.38 -5.25 14.67
N GLY A 28 -0.91 -6.00 13.70
CA GLY A 28 -0.21 -7.10 13.04
C GLY A 28 0.67 -6.66 11.86
N PRO A 29 1.47 -7.58 11.32
CA PRO A 29 2.16 -7.33 10.06
C PRO A 29 1.15 -7.24 8.92
N MET A 30 1.19 -6.13 8.18
CA MET A 30 0.51 -6.00 6.89
C MET A 30 0.93 -7.10 5.92
N PRO A 31 0.04 -7.51 5.00
CA PRO A 31 0.41 -8.43 3.95
C PRO A 31 1.56 -7.85 3.11
N GLY A 32 2.44 -8.73 2.63
CA GLY A 32 3.60 -8.32 1.86
C GLY A 32 3.24 -7.68 0.52
N GLU A 33 4.19 -6.97 -0.09
CA GLU A 33 4.01 -6.29 -1.39
C GLU A 33 3.51 -7.24 -2.48
N ILE A 34 3.96 -8.49 -2.46
CA ILE A 34 3.57 -9.51 -3.46
C ILE A 34 2.11 -9.93 -3.27
N GLU A 35 1.69 -10.10 -2.02
CA GLU A 35 0.34 -10.55 -1.70
C GLU A 35 -0.68 -9.45 -1.99
N LEU A 36 -0.40 -8.23 -1.57
CA LEU A 36 -1.23 -7.08 -1.95
C LEU A 36 -1.22 -6.87 -3.46
N ALA A 37 -0.08 -7.00 -4.13
CA ALA A 37 -0.03 -6.86 -5.59
C ALA A 37 -0.99 -7.87 -6.27
N ARG A 38 -1.02 -9.11 -5.78
CA ARG A 38 -1.97 -10.12 -6.26
C ARG A 38 -3.43 -9.75 -5.94
N GLN A 39 -3.72 -9.30 -4.73
CA GLN A 39 -5.08 -8.90 -4.32
C GLN A 39 -5.63 -7.73 -5.15
N PHE A 40 -4.78 -6.74 -5.45
CA PHE A 40 -5.15 -5.55 -6.21
C PHE A 40 -4.97 -5.71 -7.73
N GLY A 41 -4.57 -6.90 -8.22
CA GLY A 41 -4.32 -7.15 -9.64
C GLY A 41 -3.20 -6.28 -10.22
N ALA A 42 -2.26 -5.85 -9.39
CA ALA A 42 -1.19 -4.93 -9.74
C ALA A 42 0.16 -5.64 -9.89
N SER A 43 1.10 -5.01 -10.58
CA SER A 43 2.48 -5.47 -10.61
C SER A 43 3.18 -5.23 -9.27
N ARG A 44 4.15 -6.08 -8.92
CA ARG A 44 5.01 -5.89 -7.74
C ARG A 44 5.67 -4.50 -7.73
N VAL A 45 6.06 -3.97 -8.90
CA VAL A 45 6.65 -2.63 -9.04
C VAL A 45 5.65 -1.54 -8.66
N THR A 46 4.38 -1.69 -9.07
CA THR A 46 3.28 -0.78 -8.71
C THR A 46 3.06 -0.78 -7.20
N MET A 47 2.96 -1.97 -6.60
CA MET A 47 2.74 -2.08 -5.16
C MET A 47 3.94 -1.55 -4.36
N ARG A 48 5.17 -1.81 -4.81
CA ARG A 48 6.37 -1.23 -4.20
C ARG A 48 6.33 0.29 -4.17
N ARG A 49 5.94 0.94 -5.28
CA ARG A 49 5.76 2.40 -5.32
C ARG A 49 4.71 2.87 -4.30
N VAL A 50 3.57 2.18 -4.21
CA VAL A 50 2.52 2.50 -3.23
C VAL A 50 3.07 2.44 -1.80
N PHE A 51 3.80 1.37 -1.46
CA PHE A 51 4.44 1.25 -0.15
C PHE A 51 5.48 2.34 0.09
N ASP A 52 6.29 2.70 -0.91
CA ASP A 52 7.27 3.79 -0.76
C ASP A 52 6.58 5.13 -0.45
N TYR A 53 5.39 5.39 -1.02
CA TYR A 53 4.58 6.57 -0.66
C TYR A 53 4.04 6.48 0.77
N LEU A 54 3.50 5.33 1.18
CA LEU A 54 2.99 5.14 2.55
C LEU A 54 4.11 5.25 3.60
N VAL A 55 5.30 4.73 3.30
CA VAL A 55 6.49 4.88 4.16
C VAL A 55 6.91 6.35 4.23
N LYS A 56 6.88 7.06 3.10
CA LYS A 56 7.23 8.49 3.05
C LYS A 56 6.24 9.37 3.82
N GLU A 57 4.96 9.00 3.84
CA GLU A 57 3.96 9.65 4.70
C GLU A 57 4.04 9.22 6.17
N GLY A 58 4.86 8.21 6.49
CA GLY A 58 4.98 7.69 7.85
C GLY A 58 3.79 6.87 8.29
N LEU A 59 2.95 6.39 7.37
CA LEU A 59 1.79 5.53 7.66
C LEU A 59 2.19 4.07 7.89
N VAL A 60 3.32 3.64 7.29
CA VAL A 60 3.80 2.26 7.42
C VAL A 60 5.31 2.23 7.60
N ARG A 61 5.80 1.20 8.30
CA ARG A 61 7.23 0.92 8.51
C ARG A 61 7.55 -0.51 8.10
N ARG A 62 8.56 -0.64 7.22
CA ARG A 62 9.12 -1.94 6.86
C ARG A 62 10.10 -2.40 7.95
N HIS A 63 9.84 -3.56 8.54
CA HIS A 63 10.73 -4.20 9.50
C HIS A 63 11.42 -5.41 8.83
N ARG A 64 12.75 -5.36 8.74
CA ARG A 64 13.54 -6.39 8.05
C ARG A 64 13.33 -7.74 8.73
N GLY A 65 12.81 -8.72 7.99
CA GLY A 65 12.52 -10.07 8.50
C GLY A 65 11.19 -10.24 9.24
N MET A 66 10.45 -9.16 9.52
CA MET A 66 9.14 -9.24 10.21
C MET A 66 7.96 -8.74 9.38
N GLY A 67 8.19 -8.09 8.24
CA GLY A 67 7.13 -7.61 7.34
C GLY A 67 6.96 -6.10 7.38
N THR A 68 5.78 -5.60 7.03
CA THR A 68 5.46 -4.17 7.08
C THR A 68 4.41 -3.93 8.14
N PHE A 69 4.57 -2.92 8.97
CA PHE A 69 3.64 -2.59 10.04
C PHE A 69 3.06 -1.20 9.81
N VAL A 70 1.82 -0.99 10.22
CA VAL A 70 1.23 0.35 10.32
C VAL A 70 1.90 1.09 11.49
N VAL A 71 2.09 2.41 11.34
CA VAL A 71 2.65 3.30 12.38
C VAL A 71 1.55 4.05 13.09
#